data_AF-A0A0Q4K028-F1
#
_entry.id   AF-A0A0Q4K028-F1
#
_cell.length_a   1.000
_cell.length_b   1.000
_cell.length_c   1.000
_cell.angle_alpha   90.00
_cell.angle_beta   90.00
_cell.angle_gamma   90.00
#
_symmetry.space_group_name_H-M   'P 1'
#
loop_
_entity.id
_entity.type
_entity.pdbx_description
1 polymer ?
#
loop_
_entity_poly.entity_id
_entity_poly.type
_entity_poly.pdbx_seq_one_letter_code
_entity_poly.pdbx_strand_id
1 'polypeptide(L)'
;MTDYVPTDRPRARGPRMGVILALVGLAFIAGLGLMGYAVRTLPWFATFRATNAASTAAGQKAAAGNAGYIPSQPLGPDGQPQAAAPVDTAVLATREATLAAQLTALEARTATITTDATAAGGQATRAEGLMVAFAARRALDRGVGLGYLEEQLRLRFAQAQPRATTTLIQAARQPVTLEDLRQGLDTIAPDITASTGDGWLDTLQHQIDSLVVLRKAGTPSPMPTDRLARARRLLEAGQVEAARAEVARLPGAAQAGNWMSAARRYVVARQALDVIENTALIGQAGQPQPAPVVIPAPVVETATPDDAAGI
;
A
#
# COMPACT_ATOMS: atom_id res chain seq x y z
N MET A 1 -50.05 49.28 20.61
CA MET A 1 -48.90 50.16 20.92
C MET A 1 -47.86 49.27 21.58
N THR A 2 -47.03 48.60 20.77
CA THR A 2 -45.65 48.98 20.39
C THR A 2 -44.66 48.55 21.46
N ASP A 3 -43.86 47.53 21.16
CA ASP A 3 -42.46 47.44 21.55
C ASP A 3 -41.74 46.53 20.56
N TYR A 4 -41.21 47.17 19.51
CA TYR A 4 -40.28 46.57 18.55
C TYR A 4 -38.87 47.01 18.96
N VAL A 5 -38.05 46.06 19.41
CA VAL A 5 -36.64 46.27 19.70
C VAL A 5 -35.84 46.08 18.40
N PRO A 6 -35.13 47.09 17.88
CA PRO A 6 -34.20 46.90 16.78
C PRO A 6 -32.92 46.25 17.32
N THR A 7 -32.55 45.08 16.80
CA THR A 7 -31.19 44.56 16.99
C THR A 7 -30.29 45.11 15.88
N ASP A 8 -29.43 46.04 16.27
CA ASP A 8 -28.31 46.51 15.46
C ASP A 8 -27.43 45.33 15.03
N ARG A 9 -27.13 45.24 13.72
CA ARG A 9 -26.05 44.38 13.21
C ARG A 9 -24.79 45.22 13.08
N PRO A 10 -23.63 44.82 13.63
CA PRO A 10 -22.39 45.49 13.30
C PRO A 10 -22.01 45.17 11.85
N ARG A 11 -21.90 46.21 11.01
CA ARG A 11 -21.07 46.18 9.81
C ARG A 11 -19.61 46.28 10.25
N ALA A 12 -18.82 45.23 10.06
CA ALA A 12 -17.36 45.30 10.12
C ALA A 12 -16.77 45.14 8.71
N ARG A 13 -16.09 46.20 8.30
CA ARG A 13 -15.34 46.41 7.05
C ARG A 13 -13.96 45.76 7.19
N GLY A 14 -13.44 45.07 6.18
CA GLY A 14 -12.08 44.52 6.23
C GLY A 14 -11.56 44.00 4.88
N PRO A 15 -10.61 44.69 4.23
CA PRO A 15 -10.14 44.40 2.87
C PRO A 15 -9.01 43.37 2.89
N ARG A 16 -9.23 42.14 2.44
CA ARG A 16 -8.14 41.16 2.26
C ARG A 16 -8.27 40.29 1.01
N MET A 17 -9.46 40.15 0.43
CA MET A 17 -9.67 39.35 -0.80
C MET A 17 -8.96 39.93 -2.03
N GLY A 18 -8.96 41.25 -2.21
CA GLY A 18 -8.30 41.89 -3.36
C GLY A 18 -6.77 41.72 -3.36
N VAL A 19 -6.15 41.75 -2.17
CA VAL A 19 -4.70 41.55 -2.01
C VAL A 19 -4.33 40.08 -2.26
N ILE A 20 -5.15 39.14 -1.79
CA ILE A 20 -4.94 37.71 -2.05
C ILE A 20 -5.05 37.41 -3.56
N LEU A 21 -6.05 37.95 -4.25
CA LEU A 21 -6.20 37.78 -5.70
C LEU A 21 -5.04 38.40 -6.48
N ALA A 22 -4.55 39.58 -6.08
CA ALA A 22 -3.39 40.20 -6.70
C ALA A 22 -2.11 39.37 -6.52
N LEU A 23 -1.88 38.80 -5.33
CA LEU A 23 -0.73 37.93 -5.06
C LEU A 23 -0.80 36.62 -5.86
N VAL A 24 -1.98 36.02 -5.98
CA VAL A 24 -2.18 34.80 -6.80
C VAL A 24 -1.92 35.09 -8.28
N GLY A 25 -2.41 36.23 -8.79
CA GLY A 25 -2.16 36.64 -10.17
C GLY A 25 -0.68 36.86 -10.46
N LEU A 26 0.05 37.51 -9.53
CA LEU A 26 1.48 37.77 -9.67
C LEU A 26 2.30 36.46 -9.61
N ALA A 27 1.95 35.55 -8.70
CA ALA A 27 2.57 34.23 -8.62
C ALA A 27 2.34 33.40 -9.89
N PHE A 28 1.16 33.50 -10.50
CA PHE A 28 0.85 32.80 -11.75
C PHE A 28 1.69 33.30 -12.94
N ILE A 29 1.84 34.62 -13.07
CA ILE A 29 2.68 35.23 -14.13
C ILE A 29 4.16 34.89 -13.91
N ALA A 30 4.63 34.93 -12.66
CA ALA A 30 5.99 34.50 -12.32
C ALA A 30 6.23 33.03 -12.67
N GLY A 31 5.27 32.15 -12.38
CA GLY A 31 5.31 30.73 -12.73
C GLY A 31 5.37 30.49 -14.25
N LEU A 32 4.58 31.20 -15.04
CA LEU A 32 4.62 31.14 -16.51
C LEU A 32 5.96 31.60 -17.09
N GLY A 33 6.52 32.68 -16.54
CA GLY A 33 7.86 33.16 -16.92
C GLY A 33 8.95 32.14 -16.61
N LEU A 34 8.91 31.54 -15.43
CA LEU A 34 9.84 30.49 -15.01
C LEU A 34 9.71 29.22 -15.86
N MET A 35 8.48 28.85 -16.22
CA MET A 35 8.21 27.72 -17.12
C MET A 35 8.78 27.96 -18.53
N GLY A 36 8.57 29.15 -19.09
CA GLY A 36 9.13 29.53 -20.39
C GLY A 36 10.67 29.54 -20.38
N TYR A 37 11.27 30.04 -19.29
CA TYR A 37 12.72 30.03 -19.10
C TYR A 37 13.27 28.60 -18.94
N ALA A 38 12.60 27.74 -18.18
CA ALA A 38 12.99 26.35 -17.97
C ALA A 38 12.96 25.53 -19.27
N VAL A 39 11.94 25.72 -20.12
CA VAL A 39 11.84 25.05 -21.43
C VAL A 39 12.99 25.47 -22.37
N ARG A 40 13.48 26.71 -22.25
CA ARG A 40 14.61 27.22 -23.05
C ARG A 40 15.97 26.79 -22.50
N THR A 41 16.11 26.63 -21.19
CA THR A 41 17.43 26.46 -20.55
C THR A 41 17.75 25.03 -20.11
N LEU A 42 16.75 24.19 -19.81
CA LEU A 42 17.02 22.83 -19.35
C LEU A 42 17.17 21.86 -20.54
N PRO A 43 18.29 21.11 -20.61
CA PRO A 43 18.58 20.19 -21.71
C PRO A 43 17.59 19.02 -21.81
N TRP A 44 16.95 18.64 -20.69
CA TRP A 44 15.89 17.62 -20.65
C TRP A 44 14.69 17.99 -21.55
N PHE A 45 14.32 19.28 -21.63
CA PHE A 45 13.13 19.72 -22.39
C PHE A 45 13.46 19.81 -23.89
N ALA A 46 14.72 20.06 -24.23
CA ALA A 46 15.23 19.94 -25.59
C ALA A 46 15.19 18.48 -26.07
N THR A 47 15.44 17.49 -25.19
CA THR A 47 15.31 16.06 -25.52
C THR A 47 13.86 15.70 -25.89
N PHE A 48 12.87 16.20 -25.15
CA PHE A 48 11.44 16.00 -25.49
C PHE A 48 11.00 16.67 -26.80
N ARG A 49 11.63 17.80 -27.18
CA ARG A 49 11.38 18.44 -28.48
C ARG A 49 12.06 17.71 -29.64
N ALA A 50 13.28 17.20 -29.40
CA ALA A 50 14.06 16.44 -30.38
C ALA A 50 13.44 15.07 -30.68
N THR A 51 12.86 14.38 -29.68
CA THR A 51 12.17 13.10 -29.90
C THR A 51 10.90 13.26 -30.73
N ASN A 52 10.15 14.34 -30.54
CA ASN A 52 8.97 14.65 -31.36
C ASN A 52 9.31 15.14 -32.79
N ALA A 53 10.44 15.82 -32.97
CA ALA A 53 10.91 16.21 -34.32
C ALA A 53 11.55 15.03 -35.07
N ALA A 54 12.21 14.12 -34.36
CA ALA A 54 12.80 12.91 -34.92
C ALA A 54 11.74 11.89 -35.38
N SER A 55 10.58 11.81 -34.70
CA SER A 55 9.47 10.96 -35.14
C SER A 55 8.80 11.47 -36.42
N THR A 56 8.68 12.79 -36.60
CA THR A 56 8.19 13.37 -37.86
C THR A 56 9.18 13.21 -39.02
N ALA A 57 10.48 13.38 -38.76
CA ALA A 57 11.52 13.20 -39.77
C ALA A 57 11.70 11.72 -40.17
N ALA A 58 11.55 10.78 -39.22
CA ALA A 58 11.56 9.35 -39.49
C ALA A 58 10.34 8.92 -40.35
N GLY A 59 9.16 9.48 -40.10
CA GLY A 59 7.96 9.25 -40.92
C GLY A 59 8.10 9.77 -42.36
N GLN A 60 8.71 10.94 -42.54
CA GLN A 60 8.97 11.51 -43.88
C GLN A 60 10.11 10.78 -44.63
N LYS A 61 11.13 10.27 -43.92
CA LYS A 61 12.19 9.47 -44.54
C LYS A 61 11.71 8.06 -44.93
N ALA A 62 10.74 7.49 -44.20
CA ALA A 62 10.09 6.23 -44.55
C ALA A 62 9.13 6.38 -45.75
N ALA A 63 8.45 7.52 -45.89
CA ALA A 63 7.60 7.82 -47.05
C ALA A 63 8.41 8.09 -48.33
N ALA A 64 9.59 8.72 -48.21
CA ALA A 64 10.49 8.95 -49.35
C ALA A 64 11.23 7.69 -49.82
N GLY A 65 11.27 6.62 -49.01
CA GLY A 65 11.95 5.35 -49.34
C GLY A 65 11.15 4.39 -50.22
N ASN A 66 9.86 4.64 -50.45
CA ASN A 66 8.96 3.71 -51.14
C ASN A 66 8.53 4.15 -52.55
N ALA A 67 8.99 5.30 -53.04
CA ALA A 67 8.74 5.73 -54.41
C ALA A 67 9.93 5.31 -55.31
N GLY A 68 9.84 4.10 -55.88
CA GLY A 68 10.62 3.74 -57.07
C GLY A 68 12.07 3.29 -56.85
N TYR A 69 12.33 2.43 -55.86
CA TYR A 69 13.57 1.65 -55.88
C TYR A 69 13.48 0.59 -56.99
N ILE A 70 13.87 0.96 -58.21
CA ILE A 70 14.17 0.01 -59.28
C ILE A 70 15.66 -0.27 -59.15
N PRO A 71 16.11 -1.48 -58.78
CA PRO A 71 17.54 -1.77 -58.72
C PRO A 71 18.14 -1.52 -60.11
N SER A 72 19.03 -0.54 -60.21
CA SER A 72 19.80 -0.28 -61.42
C SER A 72 20.58 -1.54 -61.76
N GLN A 73 20.29 -2.16 -62.91
CA GLN A 73 21.04 -3.32 -63.39
C GLN A 73 22.51 -2.92 -63.52
N PRO A 74 23.46 -3.72 -63.00
CA PRO A 74 24.87 -3.42 -63.15
C PRO A 74 25.20 -3.40 -64.65
N LEU A 75 25.74 -2.28 -65.12
CA LEU A 75 26.32 -2.19 -66.46
C LEU A 75 27.70 -2.86 -66.42
N GLY A 76 27.98 -3.71 -67.41
CA GLY A 76 29.32 -4.25 -67.61
C GLY A 76 30.33 -3.14 -67.97
N PRO A 77 31.64 -3.43 -67.93
CA PRO A 77 32.70 -2.48 -68.29
C PRO A 77 32.57 -1.91 -69.73
N ASP A 78 31.75 -2.55 -70.55
CA ASP A 78 31.39 -2.28 -71.94
C ASP A 78 30.02 -1.59 -72.11
N GLY A 79 29.34 -1.22 -71.01
CA GLY A 79 28.11 -0.42 -71.02
C GLY A 79 26.85 -1.19 -71.47
N GLN A 80 26.95 -2.51 -71.67
CA GLN A 80 25.81 -3.39 -71.96
C GLN A 80 25.09 -3.83 -70.67
N PRO A 81 23.78 -4.15 -70.74
CA PRO A 81 23.06 -4.74 -69.62
C PRO A 81 23.71 -6.09 -69.24
N GLN A 82 24.30 -6.18 -68.06
CA GLN A 82 24.86 -7.43 -67.58
C GLN A 82 23.71 -8.38 -67.25
N ALA A 83 23.68 -9.58 -67.86
CA ALA A 83 22.70 -10.60 -67.50
C ALA A 83 22.78 -10.85 -65.99
N ALA A 84 21.63 -10.84 -65.31
CA ALA A 84 21.55 -11.06 -63.87
C ALA A 84 22.33 -12.35 -63.53
N ALA A 85 23.32 -12.24 -62.64
CA ALA A 85 24.06 -13.40 -62.17
C ALA A 85 23.04 -14.44 -61.65
N PRO A 86 23.18 -15.73 -62.01
CA PRO A 86 22.22 -16.74 -61.59
C PRO A 86 22.11 -16.72 -60.07
N VAL A 87 20.88 -16.53 -59.58
CA VAL A 87 20.60 -16.57 -58.15
C VAL A 87 20.92 -17.98 -57.67
N ASP A 88 21.94 -18.11 -56.83
CA ASP A 88 22.32 -19.39 -56.26
C ASP A 88 21.26 -19.81 -55.22
N THR A 89 20.38 -20.71 -55.64
CA THR A 89 19.27 -21.22 -54.82
C THR A 89 19.75 -21.92 -53.57
N ALA A 90 20.96 -22.49 -53.56
CA ALA A 90 21.55 -23.12 -52.38
C ALA A 90 21.96 -22.07 -51.32
N VAL A 91 22.48 -20.93 -51.77
CA VAL A 91 22.80 -19.79 -50.88
C VAL A 91 21.52 -19.18 -50.31
N LEU A 92 20.45 -19.08 -51.11
CA LEU A 92 19.15 -18.60 -50.62
C LEU A 92 18.55 -19.53 -49.56
N ALA A 93 18.51 -20.84 -49.82
CA ALA A 93 18.02 -21.83 -48.88
C ALA A 93 18.80 -21.83 -47.55
N THR A 94 20.11 -21.60 -47.61
CA THR A 94 20.95 -21.48 -46.40
C THR A 94 20.62 -20.22 -45.59
N ARG A 95 20.36 -19.08 -46.26
CA ARG A 95 19.93 -17.83 -45.60
C ARG A 95 18.55 -17.98 -44.95
N GLU A 96 17.60 -18.60 -45.66
CA GLU A 96 16.26 -18.89 -45.13
C GLU A 96 16.33 -19.78 -43.89
N ALA A 97 17.13 -20.85 -43.92
CA ALA A 97 17.34 -21.72 -42.76
C ALA A 97 17.96 -20.96 -41.57
N THR A 98 18.90 -20.04 -41.84
CA THR A 98 19.52 -19.20 -40.80
C THR A 98 18.51 -18.22 -40.19
N LEU A 99 17.68 -17.58 -41.02
CA LEU A 99 16.63 -16.66 -40.56
C LEU A 99 15.56 -17.40 -39.76
N ALA A 100 15.14 -18.58 -40.20
CA ALA A 100 14.22 -19.44 -39.45
C ALA A 100 14.78 -19.79 -38.08
N ALA A 101 16.07 -20.18 -38.00
CA ALA A 101 16.72 -20.46 -36.72
C ALA A 101 16.78 -19.23 -35.79
N GLN A 102 17.05 -18.04 -36.33
CA GLN A 102 17.03 -16.79 -35.57
C GLN A 102 15.64 -16.45 -35.06
N LEU A 103 14.59 -16.64 -35.87
CA LEU A 103 13.20 -16.42 -35.47
C LEU A 103 12.83 -17.34 -34.30
N THR A 104 13.11 -18.64 -34.40
CA THR A 104 12.87 -19.60 -33.32
C THR A 104 13.62 -19.22 -32.04
N ALA A 105 14.87 -18.73 -32.15
CA ALA A 105 15.63 -18.27 -30.99
C ALA A 105 15.03 -17.01 -30.34
N LEU A 106 14.51 -16.08 -31.14
CA LEU A 106 13.82 -14.88 -30.65
C LEU A 106 12.48 -15.23 -29.97
N GLU A 107 11.72 -16.17 -30.53
CA GLU A 107 10.48 -16.68 -29.93
C GLU A 107 10.76 -17.34 -28.57
N ALA A 108 11.76 -18.20 -28.50
CA ALA A 108 12.19 -18.82 -27.25
C ALA A 108 12.62 -17.79 -26.20
N ARG A 109 13.43 -16.79 -26.60
CA ARG A 109 13.86 -15.70 -25.71
C ARG A 109 12.67 -14.87 -25.21
N THR A 110 11.68 -14.62 -26.06
CA THR A 110 10.47 -13.88 -25.69
C THR A 110 9.61 -14.66 -24.69
N ALA A 111 9.51 -15.98 -24.85
CA ALA A 111 8.84 -16.85 -23.89
C ALA A 111 9.53 -16.85 -22.52
N THR A 112 10.87 -16.89 -22.49
CA THR A 112 11.65 -16.73 -21.25
C THR A 112 11.41 -15.38 -20.60
N ILE A 113 11.51 -14.28 -21.35
CA ILE A 113 11.27 -12.92 -20.82
C ILE A 113 9.86 -12.79 -20.24
N THR A 114 8.85 -13.38 -20.88
CA THR A 114 7.46 -13.34 -20.39
C THR A 114 7.33 -14.11 -19.07
N THR A 115 7.99 -15.27 -18.97
CA THR A 115 8.01 -16.06 -17.73
C THR A 115 8.73 -15.31 -16.59
N ASP A 116 9.88 -14.71 -16.89
CA ASP A 116 10.65 -13.93 -15.90
C ASP A 116 9.88 -12.67 -15.46
N ALA A 117 9.21 -11.98 -16.38
CA ALA A 117 8.40 -10.81 -16.07
C ALA A 117 7.20 -11.15 -15.18
N THR A 118 6.52 -12.27 -15.43
CA THR A 118 5.41 -12.73 -14.59
C THR A 118 5.90 -13.15 -13.19
N ALA A 119 7.04 -13.84 -13.10
CA ALA A 119 7.68 -14.18 -11.83
C ALA A 119 8.09 -12.92 -11.05
N ALA A 120 8.72 -11.94 -11.71
CA ALA A 120 9.09 -10.67 -11.10
C ALA A 120 7.87 -9.88 -10.61
N GLY A 121 6.78 -9.84 -11.37
CA GLY A 121 5.52 -9.21 -10.96
C GLY A 121 4.91 -9.89 -9.72
N GLY A 122 4.99 -11.22 -9.63
CA GLY A 122 4.56 -11.96 -8.45
C GLY A 122 5.38 -11.63 -7.20
N GLN A 123 6.71 -11.56 -7.34
CA GLN A 123 7.61 -11.18 -6.24
C GLN A 123 7.39 -9.73 -5.78
N ALA A 124 7.18 -8.80 -6.72
CA ALA A 124 6.86 -7.41 -6.42
C ALA A 124 5.55 -7.30 -5.63
N THR A 125 4.50 -8.01 -6.06
CA THR A 125 3.20 -8.04 -5.36
C THR A 125 3.34 -8.58 -3.94
N ARG A 126 4.13 -9.65 -3.76
CA ARG A 126 4.45 -10.20 -2.42
C ARG A 126 5.18 -9.17 -1.54
N ALA A 127 6.19 -8.49 -2.09
CA ALA A 127 6.94 -7.47 -1.37
C ALA A 127 6.06 -6.29 -0.94
N GLU A 128 5.19 -5.80 -1.82
CA GLU A 128 4.23 -4.74 -1.50
C GLU A 128 3.25 -5.17 -0.39
N GLY A 129 2.74 -6.40 -0.45
CA GLY A 129 1.91 -6.97 0.61
C GLY A 129 2.63 -6.99 1.96
N LEU A 130 3.91 -7.38 1.99
CA LEU A 130 4.72 -7.34 3.20
C LEU A 130 4.93 -5.90 3.70
N MET A 131 5.21 -4.94 2.82
CA MET A 131 5.37 -3.54 3.22
C MET A 131 4.11 -2.98 3.88
N VAL A 132 2.92 -3.28 3.33
CA VAL A 132 1.64 -2.85 3.91
C VAL A 132 1.41 -3.51 5.27
N ALA A 133 1.69 -4.82 5.40
CA ALA A 133 1.56 -5.53 6.67
C ALA A 133 2.50 -4.97 7.75
N PHE A 134 3.78 -4.74 7.42
CA PHE A 134 4.75 -4.13 8.34
C PHE A 134 4.38 -2.69 8.72
N ALA A 135 3.87 -1.90 7.77
CA ALA A 135 3.40 -0.55 8.06
C ALA A 135 2.20 -0.57 9.03
N ALA A 136 1.26 -1.50 8.85
CA ALA A 136 0.13 -1.69 9.75
C ALA A 136 0.59 -2.10 11.16
N ARG A 137 1.53 -3.06 11.26
CA ARG A 137 2.15 -3.44 12.54
C ARG A 137 2.77 -2.25 13.26
N ARG A 138 3.60 -1.48 12.56
CA ARG A 138 4.26 -0.29 13.11
C ARG A 138 3.26 0.80 13.53
N ALA A 139 2.13 0.92 12.84
CA ALA A 139 1.06 1.84 13.24
C ALA A 139 0.44 1.42 14.58
N LEU A 140 0.06 0.14 14.71
CA LEU A 140 -0.51 -0.40 15.93
C LEU A 140 0.47 -0.37 17.11
N ASP A 141 1.73 -0.75 16.89
CA ASP A 141 2.77 -0.72 17.93
C ASP A 141 3.01 0.70 18.47
N ARG A 142 2.80 1.73 17.63
CA ARG A 142 2.89 3.15 18.03
C ARG A 142 1.58 3.72 18.58
N GLY A 143 0.50 2.95 18.58
CA GLY A 143 -0.81 3.46 19.00
C GLY A 143 -1.41 4.50 18.03
N VAL A 144 -1.03 4.49 16.75
CA VAL A 144 -1.57 5.43 15.75
C VAL A 144 -2.55 4.72 14.82
N GLY A 145 -3.57 5.46 14.39
CA GLY A 145 -4.51 4.97 13.38
C GLY A 145 -3.83 4.67 12.04
N LEU A 146 -4.44 3.79 11.25
CA LEU A 146 -3.90 3.32 9.97
C LEU A 146 -3.90 4.38 8.86
N GLY A 147 -4.87 5.30 8.87
CA GLY A 147 -4.99 6.33 7.83
C GLY A 147 -5.10 5.74 6.43
N TYR A 148 -4.22 6.14 5.52
CA TYR A 148 -4.16 5.62 4.15
C TYR A 148 -3.97 4.09 4.06
N LEU A 149 -3.36 3.47 5.09
CA LEU A 149 -3.17 2.02 5.12
C LEU A 149 -4.50 1.26 5.17
N GLU A 150 -5.61 1.87 5.62
CA GLU A 150 -6.92 1.21 5.60
C GLU A 150 -7.34 0.81 4.19
N GLU A 151 -7.18 1.71 3.21
CA GLU A 151 -7.55 1.41 1.83
C GLU A 151 -6.57 0.43 1.18
N GLN A 152 -5.27 0.52 1.51
CA GLN A 152 -4.28 -0.45 1.04
C GLN A 152 -4.55 -1.86 1.57
N LEU A 153 -4.95 -1.97 2.84
CA LEU A 153 -5.35 -3.25 3.43
C LEU A 153 -6.61 -3.80 2.76
N ARG A 154 -7.61 -2.96 2.46
CA ARG A 154 -8.81 -3.40 1.73
C ARG A 154 -8.48 -3.87 0.33
N LEU A 155 -7.74 -3.08 -0.44
CA LEU A 155 -7.36 -3.40 -1.82
C LEU A 155 -6.63 -4.74 -1.91
N ARG A 156 -5.69 -4.99 -0.99
CA ARG A 156 -4.81 -6.17 -1.07
C ARG A 156 -5.33 -7.38 -0.31
N PHE A 157 -5.95 -7.19 0.85
CA PHE A 157 -6.26 -8.30 1.74
C PHE A 157 -7.76 -8.57 1.89
N ALA A 158 -8.67 -7.70 1.41
CA ALA A 158 -10.10 -7.95 1.60
C ALA A 158 -10.60 -9.20 0.85
N GLN A 159 -10.02 -9.53 -0.31
CA GLN A 159 -10.40 -10.74 -1.05
C GLN A 159 -9.94 -12.02 -0.34
N ALA A 160 -8.68 -12.07 0.09
CA ALA A 160 -8.10 -13.25 0.73
C ALA A 160 -8.53 -13.39 2.21
N GLN A 161 -8.62 -12.26 2.94
CA GLN A 161 -8.84 -12.20 4.38
C GLN A 161 -9.82 -11.07 4.77
N PRO A 162 -11.11 -11.15 4.38
CA PRO A 162 -12.08 -10.08 4.65
C PRO A 162 -12.29 -9.83 6.15
N ARG A 163 -12.33 -10.91 6.94
CA ARG A 163 -12.55 -10.82 8.39
C ARG A 163 -11.36 -10.17 9.10
N ALA A 164 -10.14 -10.62 8.81
CA ALA A 164 -8.93 -10.06 9.43
C ALA A 164 -8.76 -8.59 9.05
N THR A 165 -8.95 -8.24 7.78
CA THR A 165 -8.88 -6.86 7.28
C THR A 165 -9.86 -5.94 8.00
N THR A 166 -11.14 -6.35 8.10
CA THR A 166 -12.17 -5.56 8.78
C THR A 166 -11.86 -5.39 10.27
N THR A 167 -11.43 -6.46 10.92
CA THR A 167 -11.09 -6.49 12.34
C THR A 167 -9.92 -5.56 12.65
N LEU A 168 -8.87 -5.63 11.82
CA LEU A 168 -7.68 -4.81 11.97
C LEU A 168 -8.00 -3.31 11.80
N ILE A 169 -8.79 -2.97 10.78
CA ILE A 169 -9.24 -1.59 10.54
C ILE A 169 -10.09 -1.08 11.70
N GLN A 170 -11.04 -1.88 12.19
CA GLN A 170 -11.88 -1.50 13.33
C GLN A 170 -11.04 -1.29 14.60
N ALA A 171 -10.10 -2.20 14.89
CA ALA A 171 -9.24 -2.08 16.06
C ALA A 171 -8.30 -0.87 15.96
N ALA A 172 -7.80 -0.55 14.77
CA ALA A 172 -6.91 0.59 14.57
C ALA A 172 -7.58 1.96 14.73
N ARG A 173 -8.92 2.05 14.71
CA ARG A 173 -9.64 3.29 15.00
C ARG A 173 -9.60 3.67 16.49
N GLN A 174 -9.40 2.68 17.34
CA GLN A 174 -9.20 2.85 18.78
C GLN A 174 -7.96 2.06 19.18
N PRO A 175 -6.77 2.53 18.74
CA PRO A 175 -5.56 1.78 18.95
C PRO A 175 -5.29 1.67 20.46
N VAL A 176 -4.91 0.47 20.89
CA VAL A 176 -4.53 0.16 22.27
C VAL A 176 -3.11 -0.37 22.20
N THR A 177 -2.20 0.21 22.97
CA THR A 177 -0.82 -0.28 23.07
C THR A 177 -0.64 -1.17 24.30
N LEU A 178 0.46 -1.91 24.33
CA LEU A 178 0.83 -2.69 25.51
C LEU A 178 1.06 -1.78 26.73
N GLU A 179 1.60 -0.59 26.50
CA GLU A 179 1.84 0.40 27.55
C GLU A 179 0.52 0.94 28.13
N ASP A 180 -0.48 1.22 27.27
CA ASP A 180 -1.81 1.63 27.73
C ASP A 180 -2.46 0.56 28.61
N LEU A 181 -2.25 -0.73 28.28
CA LEU A 181 -2.76 -1.84 29.09
C LEU A 181 -2.05 -1.95 30.44
N ARG A 182 -0.74 -1.66 30.50
CA ARG A 182 0.04 -1.65 31.74
C ARG A 182 -0.43 -0.52 32.65
N GLN A 183 -0.44 0.70 32.12
CA GLN A 183 -0.90 1.89 32.84
C GLN A 183 -2.36 1.76 33.28
N GLY A 184 -3.21 1.24 32.40
CA GLY A 184 -4.61 0.95 32.70
C GLY A 184 -4.76 -0.06 33.84
N LEU A 185 -3.95 -1.13 33.85
CA LEU A 185 -3.96 -2.13 34.92
C LEU A 185 -3.53 -1.52 36.26
N ASP A 186 -2.49 -0.68 36.25
CA ASP A 186 -2.00 -0.01 37.47
C ASP A 186 -3.00 1.00 38.02
N THR A 187 -3.74 1.67 37.13
CA THR A 187 -4.80 2.62 37.51
C THR A 187 -5.94 1.91 38.24
N ILE A 188 -6.40 0.76 37.73
CA ILE A 188 -7.51 0.00 38.33
C ILE A 188 -7.07 -0.97 39.43
N ALA A 189 -5.77 -1.07 39.72
CA ALA A 189 -5.21 -2.04 40.65
C ALA A 189 -5.88 -2.05 42.05
N PRO A 190 -6.14 -0.89 42.69
CA PRO A 190 -6.82 -0.87 43.98
C PRO A 190 -8.22 -1.47 43.91
N ASP A 191 -8.97 -1.14 42.87
CA ASP A 191 -10.38 -1.52 42.69
C ASP A 191 -10.55 -3.01 42.41
N ILE A 192 -9.62 -3.60 41.65
CA ILE A 192 -9.69 -5.02 41.28
C ILE A 192 -9.13 -5.95 42.37
N THR A 193 -8.28 -5.44 43.27
CA THR A 193 -7.72 -6.22 44.39
C THR A 193 -8.59 -6.14 45.64
N ALA A 194 -9.37 -5.07 45.80
CA ALA A 194 -10.41 -5.00 46.81
C ALA A 194 -11.50 -6.04 46.55
N SER A 195 -11.92 -6.76 47.60
CA SER A 195 -13.08 -7.64 47.52
C SER A 195 -14.36 -6.80 47.56
N THR A 196 -15.23 -6.93 46.55
CA THR A 196 -16.56 -6.28 46.49
C THR A 196 -17.55 -6.83 47.54
N GLY A 197 -17.07 -7.46 48.61
CA GLY A 197 -17.91 -7.99 49.68
C GLY A 197 -17.87 -7.06 50.89
N ASP A 198 -19.00 -6.42 51.15
CA ASP A 198 -19.38 -5.94 52.49
C ASP A 198 -18.87 -6.90 53.58
N GLY A 199 -18.11 -6.39 54.54
CA GLY A 199 -17.64 -7.23 55.65
C GLY A 199 -16.32 -6.84 56.29
N TRP A 200 -15.48 -5.98 55.70
CA TRP A 200 -14.33 -5.43 56.43
C TRP A 200 -14.80 -4.62 57.65
N LEU A 201 -15.79 -3.74 57.50
CA LEU A 201 -16.32 -2.97 58.64
C LEU A 201 -17.01 -3.86 59.69
N ASP A 202 -17.66 -4.94 59.27
CA ASP A 202 -18.30 -5.93 60.16
C ASP A 202 -17.28 -6.84 60.88
N THR A 203 -16.17 -7.18 60.21
CA THR A 203 -15.07 -7.95 60.80
C THR A 203 -14.19 -7.11 61.72
N LEU A 204 -14.04 -5.80 61.48
CA LEU A 204 -13.37 -4.91 62.41
C LEU A 204 -14.17 -4.81 63.73
N GLN A 205 -15.51 -4.79 63.63
CA GLN A 205 -16.40 -4.73 64.79
C GLN A 205 -16.42 -6.05 65.59
N HIS A 206 -16.28 -7.20 64.92
CA HIS A 206 -16.14 -8.51 65.59
C HIS A 206 -14.72 -8.84 66.09
N GLN A 207 -13.67 -8.23 65.55
CA GLN A 207 -12.28 -8.52 65.96
C GLN A 207 -11.85 -7.87 67.27
N ILE A 208 -12.55 -6.81 67.72
CA ILE A 208 -12.35 -6.27 69.07
C ILE A 208 -12.90 -7.24 70.13
N ASP A 209 -13.84 -8.11 69.76
CA ASP A 209 -14.47 -9.12 70.63
C ASP A 209 -13.69 -10.45 70.69
N SER A 210 -12.66 -10.62 69.85
CA SER A 210 -11.87 -11.86 69.73
C SER A 210 -10.36 -11.66 69.87
N LEU A 211 -9.94 -10.78 70.77
CA LEU A 211 -8.61 -10.81 71.36
C LEU A 211 -8.39 -12.19 72.00
N VAL A 212 -7.85 -13.14 71.22
CA VAL A 212 -7.12 -14.37 71.58
C VAL A 212 -7.27 -15.35 70.41
N VAL A 213 -6.18 -15.57 69.66
CA VAL A 213 -5.57 -16.89 69.37
C VAL A 213 -4.43 -16.69 68.37
N LEU A 214 -3.24 -17.06 68.84
CA LEU A 214 -2.01 -17.29 68.10
C LEU A 214 -2.21 -18.32 66.98
N ARG A 215 -1.87 -18.01 65.72
CA ARG A 215 -1.74 -19.04 64.67
C ARG A 215 -0.48 -18.88 63.81
N LYS A 216 0.17 -20.03 63.65
CA LYS A 216 1.47 -20.37 63.05
C LYS A 216 1.47 -20.31 61.52
N ALA A 217 2.61 -19.91 60.96
CA ALA A 217 2.91 -19.80 59.53
C ALA A 217 2.80 -21.13 58.76
N GLY A 218 2.41 -21.06 57.48
CA GLY A 218 2.71 -22.12 56.49
C GLY A 218 1.60 -22.52 55.51
N THR A 219 1.01 -21.59 54.76
CA THR A 219 0.44 -21.84 53.40
C THR A 219 0.03 -20.48 52.81
N PRO A 220 0.65 -19.98 51.71
CA PRO A 220 0.20 -18.74 51.10
C PRO A 220 -1.17 -18.96 50.48
N SER A 221 -2.21 -18.37 51.08
CA SER A 221 -3.42 -18.06 50.32
C SER A 221 -2.98 -17.16 49.15
N PRO A 222 -3.32 -17.46 47.88
CA PRO A 222 -2.92 -16.64 46.75
C PRO A 222 -3.55 -15.27 46.92
N MET A 223 -2.79 -14.33 47.48
CA MET A 223 -3.26 -12.99 47.77
C MET A 223 -3.70 -12.37 46.42
N PRO A 224 -4.82 -11.64 46.36
CA PRO A 224 -5.18 -10.86 45.18
C PRO A 224 -4.01 -10.04 44.63
N THR A 225 -3.15 -9.54 45.53
CA THR A 225 -1.87 -8.88 45.22
C THR A 225 -0.89 -9.75 44.43
N ASP A 226 -0.75 -11.04 44.76
CA ASP A 226 0.16 -11.96 44.04
C ASP A 226 -0.35 -12.27 42.63
N ARG A 227 -1.67 -12.40 42.47
CA ARG A 227 -2.29 -12.54 41.14
C ARG A 227 -2.10 -11.29 40.29
N LEU A 228 -2.30 -10.11 40.89
CA LEU A 228 -2.03 -8.86 40.20
C LEU A 228 -0.57 -8.74 39.77
N ALA A 229 0.38 -9.10 40.64
CA ALA A 229 1.80 -9.13 40.31
C ALA A 229 2.11 -10.15 39.19
N ARG A 230 1.41 -11.28 39.13
CA ARG A 230 1.50 -12.23 38.01
C ARG A 230 0.95 -11.63 36.72
N ALA A 231 -0.21 -10.98 36.75
CA ALA A 231 -0.80 -10.32 35.59
C ALA A 231 0.14 -9.25 35.01
N ARG A 232 0.78 -8.44 35.88
CA ARG A 232 1.80 -7.45 35.47
C ARG A 232 2.97 -8.09 34.74
N ARG A 233 3.57 -9.15 35.30
CA ARG A 233 4.67 -9.89 34.65
C ARG A 233 4.26 -10.49 33.31
N LEU A 234 3.02 -10.98 33.19
CA LEU A 234 2.50 -11.49 31.93
C LEU A 234 2.36 -10.37 30.89
N LEU A 235 1.87 -9.18 31.27
CA LEU A 235 1.85 -8.01 30.38
C LEU A 235 3.26 -7.58 29.96
N GLU A 236 4.22 -7.58 30.89
CA GLU A 236 5.62 -7.28 30.58
C GLU A 236 6.21 -8.26 29.55
N ALA A 237 5.81 -9.52 29.61
CA ALA A 237 6.16 -10.54 28.62
C ALA A 237 5.32 -10.47 27.33
N GLY A 238 4.41 -9.51 27.18
CA GLY A 238 3.50 -9.37 26.03
C GLY A 238 2.34 -10.39 26.01
N GLN A 239 2.16 -11.18 27.07
CA GLN A 239 1.16 -12.25 27.18
C GLN A 239 -0.19 -11.70 27.66
N VAL A 240 -0.81 -10.85 26.85
CA VAL A 240 -2.04 -10.11 27.21
C VAL A 240 -3.23 -11.01 27.48
N GLU A 241 -3.41 -12.11 26.72
CA GLU A 241 -4.48 -13.08 26.96
C GLU A 241 -4.36 -13.75 28.34
N ALA A 242 -3.15 -14.17 28.71
CA ALA A 242 -2.88 -14.79 29.99
C ALA A 242 -3.08 -13.78 31.14
N ALA A 243 -2.59 -12.55 30.96
CA ALA A 243 -2.82 -11.48 31.93
C ALA A 243 -4.32 -11.20 32.13
N ARG A 244 -5.10 -11.17 31.04
CA ARG A 244 -6.55 -11.00 31.09
C ARG A 244 -7.24 -12.11 31.88
N ALA A 245 -6.79 -13.36 31.71
CA ALA A 245 -7.32 -14.49 32.47
C ALA A 245 -6.99 -14.41 33.97
N GLU A 246 -5.82 -13.88 34.34
CA GLU A 246 -5.47 -13.64 35.76
C GLU A 246 -6.31 -12.50 36.37
N VAL A 247 -6.52 -11.40 35.64
CA VAL A 247 -7.37 -10.29 36.10
C VAL A 247 -8.83 -10.73 36.26
N ALA A 248 -9.35 -11.58 35.38
CA ALA A 248 -10.69 -12.14 35.50
C ALA A 248 -10.90 -13.00 36.76
N ARG A 249 -9.82 -13.47 37.39
CA ARG A 249 -9.85 -14.27 38.63
C ARG A 249 -9.67 -13.41 39.89
N LEU A 250 -9.47 -12.12 39.75
CA LEU A 250 -9.39 -11.19 40.88
C LEU A 250 -10.78 -10.94 41.48
N PRO A 251 -10.86 -10.67 42.80
CA PRO A 251 -12.16 -10.51 43.47
C PRO A 251 -12.94 -9.29 42.95
N GLY A 252 -12.26 -8.22 42.54
CA GLY A 252 -12.87 -7.03 41.94
C GLY A 252 -12.93 -7.04 40.41
N ALA A 253 -12.84 -8.21 39.75
CA ALA A 253 -12.79 -8.32 38.28
C ALA A 253 -13.95 -7.61 37.54
N ALA A 254 -15.12 -7.48 38.18
CA ALA A 254 -16.26 -6.75 37.63
C ALA A 254 -15.96 -5.26 37.37
N GLN A 255 -15.04 -4.66 38.14
CA GLN A 255 -14.63 -3.27 37.99
C GLN A 255 -13.67 -3.07 36.80
N ALA A 256 -13.07 -4.14 36.29
CA ALA A 256 -12.09 -4.12 35.20
C ALA A 256 -12.70 -4.09 33.79
N GLY A 257 -14.01 -3.87 33.63
CA GLY A 257 -14.71 -4.05 32.34
C GLY A 257 -14.09 -3.29 31.15
N ASN A 258 -13.73 -2.02 31.36
CA ASN A 258 -13.09 -1.20 30.33
C ASN A 258 -11.70 -1.74 29.94
N TRP A 259 -10.90 -2.14 30.93
CA TRP A 259 -9.58 -2.72 30.72
C TRP A 259 -9.67 -4.08 30.02
N MET A 260 -10.61 -4.94 30.43
CA MET A 260 -10.87 -6.24 29.79
C MET A 260 -11.25 -6.08 28.32
N SER A 261 -12.07 -5.08 27.99
CA SER A 261 -12.45 -4.74 26.61
C SER A 261 -11.24 -4.24 25.80
N ALA A 262 -10.42 -3.35 26.37
CA ALA A 262 -9.20 -2.88 25.73
C ALA A 262 -8.19 -4.02 25.47
N ALA A 263 -7.98 -4.89 26.44
CA ALA A 263 -7.11 -6.06 26.31
C ALA A 263 -7.61 -7.02 25.23
N ARG A 264 -8.93 -7.24 25.13
CA ARG A 264 -9.52 -8.03 24.04
C ARG A 264 -9.30 -7.40 22.67
N ARG A 265 -9.50 -6.08 22.54
CA ARG A 265 -9.22 -5.36 21.28
C ARG A 265 -7.77 -5.51 20.86
N TYR A 266 -6.83 -5.35 21.79
CA TYR A 266 -5.40 -5.55 21.53
C TYR A 266 -5.10 -6.94 20.96
N VAL A 267 -5.61 -7.99 21.61
CA VAL A 267 -5.33 -9.36 21.18
C VAL A 267 -5.94 -9.65 19.81
N VAL A 268 -7.21 -9.27 19.63
CA VAL A 268 -7.92 -9.48 18.36
C VAL A 268 -7.24 -8.73 17.21
N ALA A 269 -6.73 -7.53 17.46
CA ALA A 269 -5.91 -6.78 16.50
C ALA A 269 -4.63 -7.54 16.14
N ARG A 270 -3.95 -8.13 17.13
CA ARG A 270 -2.70 -8.88 16.89
C ARG A 270 -2.93 -10.16 16.11
N GLN A 271 -3.96 -10.92 16.46
CA GLN A 271 -4.34 -12.12 15.72
C GLN A 271 -4.72 -11.79 14.27
N ALA A 272 -5.47 -10.71 14.06
CA ALA A 272 -5.80 -10.25 12.71
C ALA A 272 -4.54 -9.85 11.92
N LEU A 273 -3.59 -9.16 12.56
CA LEU A 273 -2.32 -8.80 11.97
C LEU A 273 -1.50 -10.04 11.58
N ASP A 274 -1.40 -11.05 12.45
CA ASP A 274 -0.66 -12.29 12.16
C ASP A 274 -1.24 -13.02 10.94
N VAL A 275 -2.57 -13.04 10.79
CA VAL A 275 -3.24 -13.60 9.60
C VAL A 275 -2.87 -12.80 8.33
N ILE A 276 -2.82 -11.48 8.42
CA ILE A 276 -2.45 -10.59 7.30
C ILE A 276 -0.97 -10.78 6.93
N GLU A 277 -0.07 -10.85 7.91
CA GLU A 277 1.36 -11.12 7.72
C GLU A 277 1.58 -12.49 7.06
N ASN A 278 0.92 -13.54 7.55
CA ASN A 278 0.99 -14.87 6.93
C ASN A 278 0.48 -14.85 5.49
N THR A 279 -0.63 -14.16 5.23
CA THR A 279 -1.19 -14.00 3.87
C THR A 279 -0.21 -13.28 2.94
N ALA A 280 0.51 -12.27 3.45
CA ALA A 280 1.56 -11.58 2.70
C ALA A 280 2.76 -12.51 2.42
N LEU A 281 3.21 -13.29 3.41
CA LEU A 281 4.35 -14.21 3.27
C LEU A 281 4.12 -15.28 2.19
N ILE A 282 2.91 -15.87 2.15
CA ILE A 282 2.56 -16.85 1.13
C ILE A 282 2.28 -16.22 -0.25
N GLY A 283 2.20 -14.88 -0.34
CA GLY A 283 1.96 -14.16 -1.60
C GLY A 283 0.49 -14.11 -2.00
N GLN A 284 -0.45 -14.22 -1.05
CA GLN A 284 -1.89 -14.17 -1.29
C GLN A 284 -2.50 -12.78 -1.00
N ALA A 285 -1.67 -11.78 -0.69
CA ALA A 285 -2.05 -10.40 -0.44
C ALA A 285 -2.45 -9.64 -1.73
N GLY A 286 -3.47 -10.13 -2.44
CA GLY A 286 -4.24 -9.37 -3.44
C GLY A 286 -3.54 -9.08 -4.76
N GLN A 287 -4.39 -8.91 -5.78
CA GLN A 287 -4.11 -9.03 -7.21
C GLN A 287 -2.95 -8.15 -7.74
N PRO A 288 -2.23 -8.62 -8.77
CA PRO A 288 -1.35 -7.74 -9.53
C PRO A 288 -2.16 -6.56 -10.04
N GLN A 289 -1.63 -5.34 -9.86
CA GLN A 289 -2.10 -4.16 -10.60
C GLN A 289 -2.28 -4.60 -12.06
N PRO A 290 -3.44 -4.37 -12.72
CA PRO A 290 -3.58 -4.72 -14.12
C PRO A 290 -2.36 -4.15 -14.86
N ALA A 291 -1.61 -5.03 -15.52
CA ALA A 291 -0.43 -4.63 -16.27
C ALA A 291 -0.82 -3.42 -17.15
N PRO A 292 0.03 -2.38 -17.27
CA PRO A 292 -0.27 -1.28 -18.17
C PRO A 292 -0.65 -1.88 -19.51
N VAL A 293 -1.86 -1.55 -20.00
CA VAL A 293 -2.35 -2.02 -21.29
C VAL A 293 -1.34 -1.53 -22.32
N VAL A 294 -0.45 -2.41 -22.77
CA VAL A 294 0.37 -2.14 -23.95
C VAL A 294 -0.63 -2.18 -25.09
N ILE A 295 -1.10 -1.00 -25.51
CA ILE A 295 -1.90 -0.88 -26.73
C ILE A 295 -0.98 -1.39 -27.84
N PRO A 296 -1.27 -2.53 -28.49
CA PRO A 296 -0.49 -2.93 -29.65
C PRO A 296 -0.62 -1.80 -30.69
N ALA A 297 0.51 -1.33 -31.21
CA ALA A 297 0.52 -0.33 -32.26
C ALA A 297 -0.42 -0.80 -33.39
N PRO A 298 -1.29 0.08 -33.94
CA PRO A 298 -2.22 -0.31 -34.98
C PRO A 298 -1.44 -0.91 -36.14
N VAL A 299 -1.76 -2.15 -36.49
CA VAL A 299 -1.27 -2.78 -37.71
C VAL A 299 -1.85 -1.95 -38.86
N VAL A 300 -1.01 -1.16 -39.52
CA VAL A 300 -1.40 -0.47 -40.75
C VAL A 300 -1.52 -1.56 -41.80
N GLU A 301 -2.76 -2.01 -42.02
CA GLU A 301 -3.09 -2.90 -43.13
C GLU A 301 -2.87 -2.10 -44.41
N THR A 302 -1.73 -2.33 -45.06
CA THR A 302 -1.44 -1.78 -46.38
C THR A 302 -2.44 -2.39 -47.35
N ALA A 303 -3.45 -1.61 -47.73
CA ALA A 303 -4.37 -1.97 -48.80
C ALA A 303 -3.56 -2.34 -50.05
N THR A 304 -3.66 -3.60 -50.46
CA THR A 304 -3.23 -4.07 -51.77
C THR A 304 -3.94 -3.25 -52.84
N PRO A 305 -3.23 -2.59 -53.76
CA PRO A 305 -3.88 -1.92 -54.88
C PRO A 305 -4.49 -3.00 -55.77
N ASP A 306 -5.80 -2.88 -55.97
CA ASP A 306 -6.60 -3.76 -56.81
C ASP A 306 -6.18 -3.54 -58.28
N ASP A 307 -5.64 -4.59 -58.89
CA ASP A 307 -5.26 -4.63 -60.30
C ASP A 307 -6.55 -4.79 -61.13
N ALA A 308 -7.22 -3.66 -61.41
CA ALA A 308 -8.38 -3.64 -62.30
C ALA A 308 -7.94 -3.26 -63.73
N ALA A 309 -7.43 -4.28 -64.44
CA ALA A 309 -7.41 -4.29 -65.89
C ALA A 309 -8.83 -4.45 -66.46
N GLY A 310 -9.15 -3.67 -67.49
CA GLY A 310 -10.25 -3.91 -68.43
C GLY A 310 -11.38 -2.89 -68.35
N ILE A 311 -11.39 -1.90 -69.26
CA ILE A 311 -12.14 -1.90 -70.53
C ILE A 311 -11.34 -1.09 -71.56
#